data_AF-A0A2T8FEY0-F1
#
_entry.id   AF-A0A2T8FEY0-F1
#
_cell.length_a   1.000
_cell.length_b   1.000
_cell.length_c   1.000
_cell.angle_alpha   90.00
_cell.angle_beta   90.00
_cell.angle_gamma   90.00
#
_symmetry.space_group_name_H-M   'P 1'
#
loop_
_entity.id
_entity.type
_entity.pdbx_description
1 polymer ?
#
loop_
_entity_poly.entity_id
_entity_poly.type
_entity_poly.pdbx_seq_one_letter_code
_entity_poly.pdbx_strand_id
1 'polypeptide(L)'
;MRLVPRWYTATVLTVLALATLVLVGLALTAEGVMGWSAWGLVVAFGLLFASAASALARRRRRREPQVTADGTRVFRAPPLTVMGLVGAWLVLLVVAALWAYVAVTDFDALESPGFSLVTIVGALASLPDFLRLVTGRLHRWTLELGHDSLVYRGYRTHITVPWSDVRGAIVQRRHPAGVRIDLRANAPDPVVPIAAFDVPAEQLVEEVLRGRKAASGR
;
A
#
# COMPACT_ATOMS: atom_id res chain seq x y z
N MET A 1 -3.23 16.13 -12.93
CA MET A 1 -2.49 15.24 -13.88
C MET A 1 -2.35 13.85 -13.28
N ARG A 2 -2.29 12.75 -14.07
CA ARG A 2 -2.04 11.41 -13.49
C ARG A 2 -0.55 11.25 -13.18
N LEU A 3 -0.24 11.01 -11.90
CA LEU A 3 1.13 10.80 -11.40
C LEU A 3 1.68 9.40 -11.72
N VAL A 4 0.80 8.43 -11.95
CA VAL A 4 1.15 7.09 -12.40
C VAL A 4 0.86 6.99 -13.91
N PRO A 5 1.83 6.56 -14.74
CA PRO A 5 1.61 6.37 -16.16
C PRO A 5 0.52 5.33 -16.45
N ARG A 6 -0.30 5.56 -17.49
CA ARG A 6 -1.37 4.63 -17.88
C ARG A 6 -0.85 3.24 -18.26
N TRP A 7 0.30 3.20 -18.95
CA TRP A 7 0.94 1.94 -19.33
C TRP A 7 1.34 1.14 -18.09
N TYR A 8 1.90 1.78 -17.05
CA TYR A 8 2.29 1.11 -15.82
C TYR A 8 1.08 0.50 -15.10
N THR A 9 0.00 1.28 -14.95
CA THR A 9 -1.26 0.77 -14.39
C THR A 9 -1.80 -0.40 -15.21
N ALA A 10 -1.82 -0.29 -16.53
CA ALA A 10 -2.30 -1.36 -17.41
C ALA A 10 -1.44 -2.62 -17.27
N THR A 11 -0.11 -2.50 -17.36
CA THR A 11 0.82 -3.63 -17.22
C THR A 11 0.65 -4.34 -15.87
N VAL A 12 0.64 -3.60 -14.75
CA VAL A 12 0.49 -4.21 -13.42
C VAL A 12 -0.85 -4.94 -13.29
N LEU A 13 -1.94 -4.32 -13.73
CA LEU A 13 -3.27 -4.93 -13.61
C LEU A 13 -3.44 -6.12 -14.57
N THR A 14 -2.92 -6.05 -15.80
CA THR A 14 -2.96 -7.15 -16.75
C THR A 14 -2.14 -8.33 -16.26
N VAL A 15 -0.93 -8.11 -15.74
CA VAL A 15 -0.09 -9.19 -15.19
C VAL A 15 -0.78 -9.85 -13.99
N LEU A 16 -1.34 -9.06 -13.07
CA LEU A 16 -2.08 -9.61 -11.92
C LEU A 16 -3.34 -10.37 -12.34
N ALA A 17 -4.07 -9.87 -13.35
CA ALA A 17 -5.24 -10.55 -13.88
C ALA A 17 -4.88 -11.89 -14.54
N LEU A 18 -3.86 -11.90 -15.40
CA LEU A 18 -3.37 -13.13 -16.04
C LEU A 18 -2.87 -14.15 -15.01
N ALA A 19 -2.08 -13.71 -14.02
CA ALA A 19 -1.63 -14.58 -12.94
C ALA A 19 -2.80 -15.18 -12.15
N THR A 20 -3.82 -14.38 -11.85
CA THR A 20 -5.04 -14.86 -11.17
C THR A 20 -5.77 -15.90 -12.01
N LEU A 21 -5.91 -15.69 -13.33
CA LEU A 21 -6.57 -16.64 -14.24
C LEU A 21 -5.80 -17.97 -14.35
N VAL A 22 -4.47 -17.92 -14.43
CA VAL A 22 -3.63 -19.13 -14.43
C VAL A 22 -3.81 -19.92 -13.12
N LEU A 23 -3.82 -19.22 -11.98
CA LEU A 23 -4.05 -19.85 -10.68
C LEU A 23 -5.46 -20.45 -10.57
N VAL A 24 -6.47 -19.82 -11.16
CA VAL A 24 -7.82 -20.39 -11.24
C VAL A 24 -7.82 -21.68 -12.06
N GLY A 25 -7.16 -21.69 -13.23
CA GLY A 25 -7.02 -22.91 -14.03
C GLY A 25 -6.35 -24.06 -13.28
N LEU A 26 -5.30 -23.76 -12.52
CA LEU A 26 -4.63 -24.72 -11.63
C LEU A 26 -5.56 -25.20 -10.50
N ALA A 27 -6.27 -24.28 -9.84
CA ALA A 27 -7.17 -24.61 -8.74
C ALA A 27 -8.38 -25.46 -9.15
N LEU A 28 -8.77 -25.41 -10.43
CA LEU A 28 -9.84 -26.25 -10.98
C LEU A 28 -9.39 -27.68 -11.32
N THR A 29 -8.08 -27.92 -11.42
CA THR A 29 -7.50 -29.21 -11.82
C THR A 29 -6.81 -29.94 -10.68
N ALA A 30 -6.32 -29.21 -9.68
CA ALA A 30 -5.69 -29.77 -8.50
C ALA A 30 -6.74 -30.26 -7.48
N GLU A 31 -6.51 -31.45 -6.94
CA GLU A 31 -7.35 -32.04 -5.88
C GLU A 31 -6.63 -32.05 -4.52
N GLY A 32 -7.36 -32.40 -3.46
CA GLY A 32 -6.80 -32.54 -2.12
C GLY A 32 -6.18 -31.26 -1.57
N VAL A 33 -5.08 -31.42 -0.82
CA VAL A 33 -4.36 -30.31 -0.16
C VAL A 33 -3.81 -29.30 -1.18
N MET A 34 -3.37 -29.79 -2.35
CA MET A 34 -2.87 -28.92 -3.42
C MET A 34 -3.99 -28.08 -4.03
N GLY A 35 -5.18 -28.64 -4.23
CA GLY A 35 -6.37 -27.90 -4.64
C GLY A 35 -6.74 -26.76 -3.68
N TRP A 36 -6.77 -27.04 -2.38
CA TRP A 36 -7.03 -25.99 -1.36
C TRP A 36 -5.96 -24.89 -1.37
N SER A 37 -4.70 -25.26 -1.52
CA SER A 37 -3.60 -24.30 -1.59
C SER A 37 -3.68 -23.42 -2.85
N ALA A 38 -4.07 -23.99 -3.99
CA ALA A 38 -4.28 -23.26 -5.23
C ALA A 38 -5.42 -22.24 -5.11
N TRP A 39 -6.55 -22.62 -4.49
CA TRP A 39 -7.61 -21.65 -4.16
C TRP A 39 -7.14 -20.56 -3.19
N GLY A 40 -6.29 -20.89 -2.22
CA GLY A 40 -5.64 -19.91 -1.36
C GLY A 40 -4.81 -18.89 -2.17
N LEU A 41 -4.00 -19.36 -3.13
CA LEU A 41 -3.24 -18.48 -4.02
C LEU A 41 -4.16 -17.61 -4.89
N VAL A 42 -5.26 -18.15 -5.42
CA VAL A 42 -6.27 -17.38 -6.16
C VAL A 42 -6.81 -16.23 -5.30
N VAL A 43 -7.18 -16.51 -4.05
CA VAL A 43 -7.68 -15.48 -3.12
C VAL A 43 -6.60 -14.44 -2.84
N ALA A 44 -5.36 -14.85 -2.57
CA ALA A 44 -4.25 -13.93 -2.30
C ALA A 44 -4.00 -12.99 -3.49
N PHE A 45 -3.94 -13.52 -4.71
CA PHE A 45 -3.75 -12.74 -5.94
C PHE A 45 -4.96 -11.87 -6.28
N GLY A 46 -6.18 -12.35 -6.05
CA GLY A 46 -7.40 -11.56 -6.22
C GLY A 46 -7.45 -10.35 -5.29
N LEU A 47 -7.06 -10.52 -4.03
CA LEU A 47 -6.95 -9.42 -3.05
C LEU A 47 -5.84 -8.43 -3.44
N LEU A 48 -4.71 -8.92 -3.93
CA LEU A 48 -3.62 -8.07 -4.46
C LEU A 48 -4.08 -7.28 -5.69
N PHE A 49 -4.80 -7.93 -6.62
CA PHE A 49 -5.39 -7.29 -7.80
C PHE A 49 -6.39 -6.21 -7.40
N ALA A 50 -7.31 -6.50 -6.48
CA ALA A 50 -8.26 -5.52 -5.98
C ALA A 50 -7.57 -4.31 -5.31
N SER A 51 -6.51 -4.56 -4.54
CA SER A 51 -5.69 -3.52 -3.91
C SER A 51 -4.97 -2.65 -4.94
N ALA A 52 -4.37 -3.28 -5.95
CA ALA A 52 -3.68 -2.59 -7.05
C ALA A 52 -4.68 -1.77 -7.89
N ALA A 53 -5.84 -2.31 -8.23
CA ALA A 53 -6.89 -1.59 -8.94
C ALA A 53 -7.39 -0.39 -8.13
N SER A 54 -7.60 -0.59 -6.82
CA SER A 54 -7.97 0.45 -5.87
C SER A 54 -6.92 1.57 -5.79
N ALA A 55 -5.63 1.24 -5.81
CA ALA A 55 -4.55 2.23 -5.68
C ALA A 55 -4.21 2.95 -7.01
N LEU A 56 -4.28 2.23 -8.13
CA LEU A 56 -3.73 2.67 -9.43
C LEU A 56 -4.80 3.11 -10.43
N ALA A 57 -5.96 2.44 -10.46
CA ALA A 57 -7.02 2.70 -11.44
C ALA A 57 -8.15 3.59 -10.90
N ARG A 58 -8.31 3.66 -9.57
CA ARG A 58 -9.33 4.50 -8.93
C ARG A 58 -9.21 5.97 -9.35
N ARG A 59 -10.33 6.54 -9.80
CA ARG A 59 -10.41 7.98 -10.11
C ARG A 59 -10.37 8.77 -8.81
N ARG A 60 -9.26 9.49 -8.59
CA ARG A 60 -9.13 10.42 -7.46
C ARG A 60 -9.98 11.66 -7.73
N ARG A 61 -10.92 11.93 -6.83
CA ARG A 61 -11.80 13.12 -6.86
C ARG A 61 -11.52 13.94 -5.62
N ARG A 62 -11.72 15.26 -5.72
CA ARG A 62 -11.64 16.12 -4.53
C ARG A 62 -12.63 15.63 -3.48
N ARG A 63 -12.20 15.59 -2.23
CA ARG A 63 -13.04 15.20 -1.08
C ARG A 63 -12.74 16.10 0.09
N GLU A 64 -13.73 16.41 0.90
CA GLU A 64 -13.47 17.12 2.14
C GLU A 64 -12.63 16.23 3.08
N PRO A 65 -11.56 16.77 3.68
CA PRO A 65 -10.80 16.02 4.68
C PRO A 65 -11.66 15.71 5.88
N GLN A 66 -11.40 14.59 6.54
CA GLN A 66 -12.02 14.29 7.81
C GLN A 66 -11.48 15.28 8.86
N VAL A 67 -12.35 16.04 9.51
CA VAL A 67 -11.94 17.01 10.54
C VAL A 67 -12.14 16.37 11.92
N THR A 68 -11.10 16.42 12.74
CA THR A 68 -11.10 15.91 14.12
C THR A 68 -11.71 16.96 15.05
N ALA A 69 -12.07 16.60 16.29
CA ALA A 69 -12.64 17.54 17.28
C ALA A 69 -11.75 18.78 17.50
N ASP A 70 -10.42 18.62 17.40
CA ASP A 70 -9.43 19.69 17.56
C ASP A 70 -9.23 20.54 16.27
N GLY A 71 -10.08 20.37 15.25
CA GLY A 71 -9.98 21.07 13.96
C GLY A 71 -8.91 20.51 13.01
N THR A 72 -8.15 19.49 13.44
CA THR A 72 -7.11 18.84 12.63
C THR A 72 -7.73 18.14 11.42
N ARG A 73 -7.23 18.44 10.22
CA ARG A 73 -7.68 17.83 8.96
C ARG A 73 -6.87 16.56 8.67
N VAL A 74 -7.55 15.44 8.51
CA VAL A 74 -6.93 14.12 8.37
C VAL A 74 -7.30 13.50 7.03
N PHE A 75 -6.28 13.10 6.28
CA PHE A 75 -6.40 12.21 5.13
C PHE A 75 -5.98 10.80 5.53
N ARG A 76 -6.80 9.80 5.20
CA ARG A 76 -6.53 8.39 5.53
C ARG A 76 -6.40 7.56 4.26
N ALA A 77 -5.60 6.50 4.33
CA ALA A 77 -5.51 5.55 3.23
C ALA A 77 -6.84 4.78 3.01
N PRO A 78 -7.16 4.39 1.76
CA PRO A 78 -8.39 3.67 1.46
C PRO A 78 -8.42 2.28 2.12
N PRO A 79 -9.49 1.91 2.85
CA PRO A 79 -9.59 0.60 3.50
C PRO A 79 -9.41 -0.58 2.54
N LEU A 80 -9.95 -0.48 1.32
CA LEU A 80 -9.80 -1.53 0.30
C LEU A 80 -8.34 -1.79 -0.09
N THR A 81 -7.51 -0.76 -0.17
CA THR A 81 -6.09 -0.92 -0.49
C THR A 81 -5.35 -1.53 0.69
N VAL A 82 -5.63 -1.08 1.91
CA VAL A 82 -4.95 -1.56 3.12
C VAL A 82 -5.38 -2.99 3.45
N MET A 83 -6.68 -3.24 3.61
CA MET A 83 -7.23 -4.53 4.01
C MET A 83 -7.02 -5.59 2.94
N GLY A 84 -7.09 -5.23 1.66
CA GLY A 84 -6.76 -6.14 0.57
C GLY A 84 -5.30 -6.59 0.63
N LEU A 85 -4.35 -5.68 0.91
CA LEU A 85 -2.94 -6.05 1.10
C LEU A 85 -2.74 -6.91 2.35
N VAL A 86 -3.35 -6.55 3.49
CA VAL A 86 -3.28 -7.35 4.73
C VAL A 86 -3.79 -8.77 4.47
N GLY A 87 -4.96 -8.89 3.84
CA GLY A 87 -5.60 -10.17 3.54
C GLY A 87 -4.79 -11.01 2.55
N ALA A 88 -4.26 -10.39 1.48
CA ALA A 88 -3.43 -11.09 0.51
C ALA A 88 -2.21 -11.75 1.17
N TRP A 89 -1.56 -11.01 2.07
CA TRP A 89 -0.42 -11.51 2.82
C TRP A 89 -0.76 -12.60 3.82
N LEU A 90 -1.86 -12.44 4.57
CA LEU A 90 -2.32 -13.47 5.51
C LEU A 90 -2.58 -14.79 4.79
N VAL A 91 -3.29 -14.75 3.68
CA VAL A 91 -3.60 -15.95 2.88
C VAL A 91 -2.32 -16.58 2.33
N LEU A 92 -1.38 -15.77 1.81
CA LEU A 92 -0.10 -16.28 1.34
C LEU A 92 0.70 -16.98 2.44
N LEU A 93 0.72 -16.43 3.66
CA LEU A 93 1.42 -17.03 4.80
C LEU A 93 0.78 -18.36 5.22
N VAL A 94 -0.55 -18.47 5.18
CA VAL A 94 -1.27 -19.73 5.44
C VAL A 94 -0.91 -20.79 4.40
N VAL A 95 -0.91 -20.42 3.11
CA VAL A 95 -0.51 -21.33 2.03
C VAL A 95 0.95 -21.77 2.19
N ALA A 96 1.86 -20.83 2.48
CA ALA A 96 3.26 -21.14 2.70
C ALA A 96 3.48 -22.06 3.92
N ALA A 97 2.75 -21.84 5.01
CA ALA A 97 2.81 -22.70 6.19
C ALA A 97 2.30 -24.13 5.90
N LEU A 98 1.22 -24.24 5.12
CA LEU A 98 0.70 -25.53 4.65
C LEU A 98 1.72 -26.27 3.79
N TRP A 99 2.37 -25.58 2.85
CA TRP A 99 3.42 -26.18 2.02
C TRP A 99 4.67 -26.54 2.82
N ALA A 100 5.05 -25.74 3.81
CA ALA A 100 6.15 -26.08 4.71
C ALA A 100 5.83 -27.33 5.54
N TYR A 101 4.58 -27.47 6.00
CA TYR A 101 4.13 -28.69 6.68
C TYR A 101 4.22 -29.91 5.76
N VAL A 102 3.68 -29.82 4.54
CA VAL A 102 3.74 -30.93 3.55
C VAL A 102 5.19 -31.27 3.22
N ALA A 103 6.06 -30.28 3.00
CA ALA A 103 7.47 -30.50 2.72
C ALA A 103 8.20 -31.29 3.84
N VAL A 104 7.74 -31.18 5.08
CA VAL A 104 8.31 -31.89 6.23
C VAL A 104 7.69 -33.27 6.41
N THR A 105 6.40 -33.44 6.16
CA THR A 105 5.68 -34.70 6.42
C THR A 105 5.63 -35.66 5.23
N ASP A 106 5.57 -35.13 4.01
CA ASP A 106 5.41 -35.88 2.77
C ASP A 106 5.93 -35.05 1.58
N PHE A 107 7.26 -35.05 1.41
CA PHE A 107 7.92 -34.22 0.40
C PHE A 107 7.56 -34.65 -1.03
N ASP A 108 7.29 -35.94 -1.25
CA ASP A 108 6.95 -36.50 -2.56
C ASP A 108 5.54 -36.07 -3.02
N ALA A 109 4.68 -35.62 -2.10
CA ALA A 109 3.38 -35.05 -2.43
C ALA A 109 3.48 -33.64 -3.07
N LEU A 110 4.66 -33.01 -3.10
CA LEU A 110 4.86 -31.72 -3.77
C LEU A 110 5.10 -31.94 -5.28
N GLU A 111 4.12 -31.57 -6.11
CA GLU A 111 4.25 -31.62 -7.58
C GLU A 111 5.43 -30.79 -8.12
N SER A 112 5.81 -29.72 -7.40
CA SER A 112 6.96 -28.88 -7.75
C SER A 112 7.72 -28.43 -6.49
N PRO A 113 8.65 -29.27 -5.97
CA PRO A 113 9.33 -28.98 -4.72
C PRO A 113 10.14 -27.68 -4.76
N GLY A 114 10.76 -27.38 -5.91
CA GLY A 114 11.52 -26.14 -6.09
C GLY A 114 10.64 -24.88 -5.99
N PHE A 115 9.45 -24.89 -6.60
CA PHE A 115 8.53 -23.76 -6.51
C PHE A 115 7.96 -23.59 -5.10
N SER A 116 7.63 -24.69 -4.43
CA SER A 116 7.16 -24.66 -3.05
C SER A 116 8.21 -24.09 -2.10
N LEU A 117 9.47 -24.51 -2.23
CA LEU A 117 10.58 -23.97 -1.41
C LEU A 117 10.82 -22.48 -1.69
N VAL A 118 10.81 -22.05 -2.95
CA VAL A 118 10.93 -20.62 -3.29
C VAL A 118 9.78 -19.81 -2.69
N THR A 119 8.56 -20.35 -2.70
CA THR A 119 7.39 -19.70 -2.12
C THR A 119 7.48 -19.62 -0.60
N ILE A 120 7.92 -20.69 0.07
CA ILE A 120 8.16 -20.72 1.52
C ILE A 120 9.23 -19.70 1.91
N VAL A 121 10.40 -19.75 1.25
CA VAL A 121 11.51 -18.81 1.53
C VAL A 121 11.09 -17.37 1.23
N GLY A 122 10.38 -17.14 0.13
CA GLY A 122 9.81 -15.84 -0.22
C GLY A 122 8.82 -15.33 0.82
N ALA A 123 7.94 -16.20 1.32
CA ALA A 123 7.00 -15.87 2.39
C ALA A 123 7.73 -15.55 3.71
N LEU A 124 8.77 -16.30 4.07
CA LEU A 124 9.60 -16.05 5.24
C LEU A 124 10.39 -14.75 5.13
N ALA A 125 11.03 -14.50 3.99
CA ALA A 125 11.78 -13.27 3.73
C ALA A 125 10.87 -12.03 3.75
N SER A 126 9.58 -12.22 3.51
CA SER A 126 8.59 -11.16 3.43
C SER A 126 7.87 -10.94 4.79
N LEU A 127 7.95 -11.88 5.75
CA LEU A 127 7.43 -11.72 7.12
C LEU A 127 7.77 -10.38 7.80
N PRO A 128 9.00 -9.83 7.71
CA PRO A 128 9.31 -8.53 8.30
C PRO A 128 8.42 -7.41 7.73
N ASP A 129 8.11 -7.46 6.45
CA ASP A 129 7.24 -6.48 5.80
C ASP A 129 5.77 -6.71 6.17
N PHE A 130 5.32 -7.97 6.32
CA PHE A 130 4.00 -8.27 6.87
C PHE A 130 3.84 -7.77 8.31
N LEU A 131 4.79 -8.12 9.18
CA LEU A 131 4.80 -7.65 10.56
C LEU A 131 4.81 -6.12 10.59
N ARG A 132 5.56 -5.46 9.72
CA ARG A 132 5.51 -3.99 9.56
C ARG A 132 4.21 -3.49 8.96
N LEU A 133 3.50 -4.26 8.16
CA LEU A 133 2.22 -3.86 7.60
C LEU A 133 1.12 -3.92 8.67
N VAL A 134 1.13 -4.99 9.48
CA VAL A 134 0.21 -5.24 10.60
C VAL A 134 0.54 -4.37 11.82
N THR A 135 1.77 -4.43 12.32
CA THR A 135 2.24 -3.67 13.50
C THR A 135 2.65 -2.24 13.15
N GLY A 136 3.25 -2.05 11.97
CA GLY A 136 3.81 -0.79 11.48
C GLY A 136 2.89 0.01 10.56
N ARG A 137 1.56 -0.11 10.74
CA ARG A 137 0.64 1.01 10.52
C ARG A 137 0.19 1.29 9.07
N LEU A 138 -0.01 0.28 8.21
CA LEU A 138 -0.61 0.55 6.89
C LEU A 138 -2.07 1.07 6.98
N HIS A 139 -2.79 0.68 8.05
CA HIS A 139 -4.09 1.24 8.45
C HIS A 139 -4.01 2.65 9.09
N ARG A 140 -2.80 3.14 9.39
CA ARG A 140 -2.56 4.51 9.91
C ARG A 140 -1.72 5.34 8.96
N TRP A 141 -1.77 5.04 7.66
CA TRP A 141 -1.29 6.00 6.68
C TRP A 141 -2.17 7.24 6.76
N THR A 142 -1.66 8.24 7.47
CA THR A 142 -2.36 9.48 7.78
C THR A 142 -1.50 10.66 7.38
N LEU A 143 -2.13 11.65 6.77
CA LEU A 143 -1.61 13.00 6.69
C LEU A 143 -2.53 13.86 7.54
N GLU A 144 -1.99 14.40 8.62
CA GLU A 144 -2.69 15.21 9.60
C GLU A 144 -2.15 16.63 9.49
N LEU A 145 -3.06 17.57 9.24
CA LEU A 145 -2.78 18.99 9.14
C LEU A 145 -3.40 19.63 10.38
N GLY A 146 -2.62 19.67 11.46
CA GLY A 146 -3.02 20.24 12.74
C GLY A 146 -2.81 21.76 12.77
N HIS A 147 -3.15 22.36 13.91
CA HIS A 147 -2.97 23.80 14.10
C HIS A 147 -1.50 24.21 14.09
N ASP A 148 -0.65 23.47 14.81
CA ASP A 148 0.77 23.84 15.01
C ASP A 148 1.74 23.08 14.10
N SER A 149 1.34 21.89 13.63
CA SER A 149 2.23 21.01 12.87
C SER A 149 1.53 20.21 11.78
N LEU A 150 2.35 19.77 10.83
CA LEU A 150 2.04 18.75 9.86
C LEU A 150 2.61 17.42 10.35
N VAL A 151 1.77 16.40 10.42
CA VAL A 151 2.19 15.03 10.74
C VAL A 151 1.89 14.13 9.56
N TYR A 152 2.91 13.45 9.05
CA TYR A 152 2.73 12.38 8.07
C TYR A 152 3.23 11.08 8.66
N ARG A 153 2.34 10.09 8.65
CA ARG A 153 2.61 8.72 9.05
C ARG A 153 2.38 7.84 7.82
N GLY A 154 3.42 7.14 7.40
CA GLY A 154 3.45 6.30 6.20
C GLY A 154 4.36 5.08 6.37
N TYR A 155 4.60 4.36 5.28
CA TYR A 155 5.47 3.17 5.28
C TYR A 155 6.89 3.53 5.69
N ARG A 156 7.31 3.11 6.89
CA ARG A 156 8.62 3.40 7.51
C ARG A 156 8.91 4.89 7.76
N THR A 157 7.95 5.78 7.51
CA THR A 157 8.12 7.23 7.63
C THR A 157 7.15 7.77 8.66
N HIS A 158 7.67 8.40 9.70
CA HIS A 158 6.89 9.19 10.65
C HIS A 158 7.58 10.54 10.80
N ILE A 159 6.96 11.56 10.25
CA ILE A 159 7.45 12.93 10.34
C ILE A 159 6.42 13.77 11.10
N THR A 160 6.93 14.59 11.99
CA THR A 160 6.18 15.66 12.65
C THR A 160 6.99 16.92 12.40
N VAL A 161 6.42 17.85 11.66
CA VAL A 161 7.11 19.07 11.23
C VAL A 161 6.25 20.27 11.65
N PRO A 162 6.79 21.21 12.45
CA PRO A 162 6.05 22.42 12.79
C PRO A 162 5.87 23.29 11.53
N TRP A 163 4.77 24.04 11.46
CA TRP A 163 4.49 24.88 10.28
C TRP A 163 5.57 25.93 10.01
N SER A 164 6.32 26.35 11.05
CA SER A 164 7.48 27.23 10.93
C SER A 164 8.55 26.71 9.97
N ASP A 165 8.67 25.39 9.87
CA ASP A 165 9.72 24.70 9.13
C ASP A 165 9.25 24.28 7.72
N VAL A 166 7.95 24.43 7.42
CA VAL A 166 7.37 24.11 6.12
C VAL A 166 7.43 25.35 5.21
N ARG A 167 8.20 25.26 4.12
CA ARG A 167 8.22 26.27 3.05
C ARG A 167 7.06 26.10 2.07
N GLY A 168 6.58 24.88 1.86
CA GLY A 168 5.47 24.62 0.96
C GLY A 168 5.34 23.15 0.62
N ALA A 169 4.60 22.86 -0.45
CA ALA A 169 4.47 21.53 -1.01
C ALA A 169 4.39 21.60 -2.53
N ILE A 170 4.98 20.61 -3.21
CA ILE A 170 5.03 20.53 -4.67
C ILE A 170 4.73 19.11 -5.11
N VAL A 171 4.00 18.99 -6.22
CA VAL A 171 3.77 17.69 -6.86
C VAL A 171 5.06 17.17 -7.49
N GLN A 172 5.59 16.08 -6.95
CA GLN A 172 6.75 15.38 -7.49
C GLN A 172 6.30 14.27 -8.44
N ARG A 173 6.68 14.37 -9.72
CA ARG A 173 6.24 13.44 -10.77
C ARG A 173 7.10 12.20 -10.93
N ARG A 174 8.33 12.20 -10.39
CA ARG A 174 9.29 11.10 -10.56
C ARG A 174 9.91 10.70 -9.23
N HIS A 175 9.96 9.38 -9.01
CA HIS A 175 10.70 8.63 -7.99
C HIS A 175 11.07 9.36 -6.69
N PRO A 176 10.29 9.17 -5.61
CA PRO A 176 8.93 8.62 -5.59
C PRO A 176 7.89 9.62 -6.12
N ALA A 177 6.87 9.15 -6.86
CA ALA A 177 5.79 10.01 -7.35
C ALA A 177 4.80 10.33 -6.22
N GLY A 178 4.57 11.62 -5.95
CA GLY A 178 3.81 12.03 -4.77
C GLY A 178 3.77 13.53 -4.56
N VAL A 179 3.59 13.93 -3.31
CA VAL A 179 3.67 15.31 -2.84
C VAL A 179 4.92 15.45 -1.99
N ARG A 180 5.87 16.26 -2.47
CA ARG A 180 7.08 16.60 -1.73
C ARG A 180 6.77 17.79 -0.83
N ILE A 181 7.05 17.67 0.45
CA ILE A 181 6.92 18.75 1.43
C ILE A 181 8.28 19.46 1.50
N ASP A 182 8.31 20.73 1.15
CA ASP A 182 9.53 21.56 1.09
C ASP A 182 9.82 22.10 2.49
N LEU A 183 10.97 21.72 3.06
CA LEU A 183 11.39 22.08 4.41
C LEU A 183 12.42 23.23 4.42
N ARG A 184 12.44 24.03 5.50
CA ARG A 184 13.37 25.17 5.62
C ARG A 184 14.82 24.77 5.86
N ALA A 185 15.07 23.60 6.46
CA ALA A 185 16.38 23.13 6.91
C ALA A 185 17.02 22.14 5.92
N ASN A 186 18.31 21.79 6.13
CA ASN A 186 19.06 20.74 5.40
C ASN A 186 18.51 19.31 5.57
N ALA A 187 17.28 19.14 6.05
CA ALA A 187 16.63 17.84 6.15
C ALA A 187 16.11 17.41 4.76
N PRO A 188 16.17 16.12 4.41
CA PRO A 188 15.62 15.64 3.16
C PRO A 188 14.10 15.84 3.13
N ASP A 189 13.62 16.48 2.06
CA ASP A 189 12.19 16.72 1.85
C ASP A 189 11.42 15.38 1.81
N PRO A 190 10.47 15.16 2.71
CA PRO A 190 9.69 13.95 2.70
C PRO A 190 8.70 13.96 1.54
N VAL A 191 8.54 12.78 0.92
CA VAL A 191 7.58 12.59 -0.16
C VAL A 191 6.43 11.73 0.31
N VAL A 192 5.23 12.30 0.29
CA VAL A 192 3.96 11.64 0.56
C VAL A 192 3.51 10.92 -0.72
N PRO A 193 3.54 9.57 -0.79
CA PRO A 193 3.21 8.85 -2.02
C PRO A 193 1.73 9.01 -2.34
N ILE A 194 1.38 9.45 -3.55
CA ILE A 194 -0.04 9.71 -3.86
C ILE A 194 -0.88 8.43 -3.93
N ALA A 195 -0.24 7.28 -4.17
CA ALA A 195 -0.91 5.98 -4.15
C ALA A 195 -1.46 5.60 -2.77
N ALA A 196 -0.99 6.28 -1.72
CA ALA A 196 -1.45 6.11 -0.35
C ALA A 196 -2.86 6.66 -0.10
N PHE A 197 -3.32 7.65 -0.87
CA PHE A 197 -4.54 8.40 -0.58
C PHE A 197 -5.50 8.40 -1.77
N ASP A 198 -6.80 8.59 -1.50
CA ASP A 198 -7.85 8.65 -2.52
C ASP A 198 -8.13 10.05 -3.09
N VAL A 199 -7.38 11.06 -2.64
CA VAL A 199 -7.48 12.45 -3.09
C VAL A 199 -6.42 12.82 -4.14
N PRO A 200 -6.68 13.80 -5.03
CA PRO A 200 -5.68 14.30 -5.97
C PRO A 200 -4.46 14.88 -5.26
N ALA A 201 -3.27 14.80 -5.88
CA ALA A 201 -2.05 15.35 -5.29
C ALA A 201 -2.11 16.88 -5.21
N GLU A 202 -2.79 17.49 -6.17
CA GLU A 202 -3.05 18.93 -6.20
C GLU A 202 -3.83 19.37 -4.96
N GLN A 203 -4.81 18.55 -4.52
CA GLN A 203 -5.56 18.85 -3.32
C GLN A 203 -4.67 18.79 -2.07
N LEU A 204 -3.81 17.77 -1.94
CA LEU A 204 -2.90 17.67 -0.80
C LEU A 204 -1.95 18.88 -0.73
N VAL A 205 -1.43 19.35 -1.88
CA VAL A 205 -0.62 20.57 -1.94
C VAL A 205 -1.41 21.79 -1.48
N GLU A 206 -2.63 21.98 -1.98
CA GLU A 206 -3.49 23.11 -1.59
C GLU A 206 -3.78 23.11 -0.08
N GLU A 207 -4.02 21.94 0.51
CA GLU A 207 -4.33 21.81 1.93
C GLU A 207 -3.09 22.07 2.80
N VAL A 208 -1.91 21.62 2.38
CA VAL A 208 -0.65 21.96 3.06
C VAL A 208 -0.38 23.47 3.01
N LEU A 209 -0.59 24.11 1.85
CA LEU A 209 -0.44 25.55 1.70
C LEU A 209 -1.47 26.33 2.54
N ARG A 210 -2.71 25.84 2.62
CA ARG A 210 -3.76 26.43 3.45
C ARG A 210 -3.45 26.32 4.94
N GLY A 211 -3.01 25.14 5.40
CA GLY A 211 -2.60 24.91 6.79
C GLY A 211 -1.45 25.83 7.21
N ARG A 212 -0.41 25.91 6.36
CA ARG A 212 0.71 26.84 6.56
C ARG A 212 0.25 28.30 6.63
N LYS A 213 -0.63 28.72 5.71
CA LYS A 213 -1.15 30.08 5.67
C LYS A 213 -1.87 30.41 6.98
N ALA A 214 -2.78 29.54 7.41
CA ALA A 214 -3.51 29.68 8.68
C ALA A 214 -2.56 29.77 9.90
N ALA A 215 -1.53 28.91 9.96
CA ALA A 215 -0.54 28.94 11.04
C ALA A 215 0.35 30.18 11.03
N SER A 216 0.50 30.85 9.88
CA SER A 216 1.30 32.08 9.75
C SER A 216 0.55 33.37 10.11
N GLY A 217 -0.76 33.28 10.39
CA GLY A 217 -1.60 34.46 10.70
C GLY A 217 -1.76 35.45 9.54
N ARG A 218 -1.48 35.03 8.30
CA ARG A 218 -1.60 35.81 7.05
C ARG A 218 -2.61 35.18 6.11
#